data_AF-A0A381X6C2-F1
#
_entry.id   AF-A0A381X6C2-F1
#
_cell.length_a   1.000
_cell.length_b   1.000
_cell.length_c   1.000
_cell.angle_alpha   90.00
_cell.angle_beta   90.00
_cell.angle_gamma   90.00
#
_symmetry.space_group_name_H-M   'P 1'
#
loop_
_entity.id
_entity.type
_entity.pdbx_description
1 polymer ?
#
loop_
_entity_poly.entity_id
_entity_poly.type
_entity_poly.pdbx_seq_one_letter_code
_entity_poly.pdbx_strand_id
1 'polypeptide(L)'
;MDSGGKIKFNMYKYLVELGYSSRVVKYMQGQCQPQLDELINKDNCPQLKEGYSHLTAAQKRKFIKFLEKIETDIEKYCDEYKPVRKIRIKTPAQLVKKLPYLKKYEGFESIDPEDIPRSRILYTYNTSTRKLSMFEGRLSVKGSKITGIDESQERLLTDLALLGKLYKGGDIIAGRFMETLRTKPKEANNRITKNTLLIKVVK
;
A
#
# COMPACT_ATOMS: atom_id res chain seq x y z
N MET A 1 53.39 -18.66 3.46
CA MET A 1 53.32 -18.46 4.92
C MET A 1 52.00 -17.78 5.25
N ASP A 2 51.19 -18.49 6.01
CA ASP A 2 50.12 -18.05 6.92
C ASP A 2 49.40 -16.72 6.62
N SER A 3 48.42 -16.78 5.70
CA SER A 3 47.33 -15.80 5.73
C SER A 3 46.35 -16.26 6.80
N GLY A 4 46.52 -15.79 8.04
CA GLY A 4 45.67 -16.09 9.20
C GLY A 4 44.17 -15.98 8.87
N GLY A 5 43.60 -17.12 8.44
CA GLY A 5 42.41 -17.20 7.60
C GLY A 5 41.14 -16.74 8.29
N LYS A 6 40.86 -15.44 8.22
CA LYS A 6 39.54 -14.89 8.49
C LYS A 6 38.72 -15.05 7.22
N ILE A 7 37.73 -15.94 7.26
CA ILE A 7 36.75 -16.07 6.19
C ILE A 7 35.94 -14.78 6.16
N LYS A 8 36.18 -13.94 5.14
CA LYS A 8 35.58 -12.59 5.01
C LYS A 8 34.15 -12.62 4.46
N PHE A 9 33.67 -13.77 4.01
CA PHE A 9 32.35 -13.92 3.41
C PHE A 9 31.23 -13.85 4.46
N ASN A 10 30.18 -13.10 4.15
CA ASN A 10 28.97 -12.97 4.95
C ASN A 10 27.78 -13.21 4.03
N MET A 11 27.10 -14.34 4.23
CA MET A 11 26.04 -14.78 3.33
C MET A 11 24.83 -13.84 3.41
N TYR A 12 24.48 -13.36 4.60
CA TYR A 12 23.36 -12.44 4.77
C TYR A 12 23.56 -11.15 3.95
N LYS A 13 24.74 -10.51 4.04
CA LYS A 13 25.05 -9.29 3.26
C LYS A 13 24.97 -9.56 1.76
N TYR A 14 25.47 -10.71 1.32
CA TYR A 14 25.43 -11.12 -0.07
C TYR A 14 23.98 -11.30 -0.58
N LEU A 15 23.11 -11.92 0.21
CA LEU A 15 21.70 -12.11 -0.14
C LEU A 15 20.91 -10.79 -0.18
N VAL A 16 21.24 -9.84 0.71
CA VAL A 16 20.67 -8.49 0.68
C VAL A 16 21.06 -7.75 -0.59
N GLU A 17 22.33 -7.85 -1.02
CA GLU A 17 22.82 -7.22 -2.25
C GLU A 17 22.17 -7.81 -3.51
N LEU A 18 21.97 -9.13 -3.54
CA LEU A 18 21.29 -9.80 -4.66
C LEU A 18 19.80 -9.46 -4.76
N GLY A 19 19.13 -9.18 -3.64
CA GLY A 19 17.74 -8.73 -3.60
C GLY A 19 16.70 -9.77 -4.07
N TYR A 20 17.05 -11.06 -4.10
CA TYR A 20 16.12 -12.13 -4.47
C TYR A 20 15.01 -12.32 -3.43
N SER A 21 13.86 -12.86 -3.85
CA SER A 21 12.79 -13.16 -2.91
C SER A 21 13.18 -14.27 -1.93
N SER A 22 12.68 -14.23 -0.69
CA SER A 22 12.89 -15.31 0.28
C SER A 22 12.51 -16.69 -0.25
N ARG A 23 11.49 -16.78 -1.12
CA ARG A 23 11.10 -18.04 -1.77
C ARG A 23 12.22 -18.63 -2.63
N VAL A 24 12.96 -17.79 -3.35
CA VAL A 24 14.08 -18.22 -4.19
C VAL A 24 15.26 -18.61 -3.31
N VAL A 25 15.59 -17.77 -2.34
CA VAL A 25 16.69 -18.00 -1.39
C VAL A 25 16.46 -19.27 -0.56
N LYS A 26 15.20 -19.62 -0.27
CA LYS A 26 14.85 -20.85 0.45
C LYS A 26 15.33 -22.14 -0.24
N TYR A 27 15.46 -22.16 -1.57
CA TYR A 27 16.02 -23.31 -2.28
C TYR A 27 17.51 -23.55 -1.98
N MET A 28 18.20 -22.55 -1.43
CA MET A 28 19.61 -22.66 -1.02
C MET A 28 19.76 -23.32 0.36
N GLN A 29 18.68 -23.45 1.14
CA GLN A 29 18.73 -24.10 2.46
C GLN A 29 19.09 -25.58 2.32
N GLY A 30 20.02 -26.03 3.17
CA GLY A 30 20.50 -27.41 3.22
C GLY A 30 21.53 -27.77 2.14
N GLN A 31 21.90 -26.84 1.26
CA GLN A 31 22.93 -27.09 0.24
C GLN A 31 24.32 -27.29 0.84
N CYS A 32 24.57 -26.82 2.07
CA CYS A 32 25.83 -27.07 2.78
C CYS A 32 25.82 -28.36 3.61
N GLN A 33 24.66 -29.03 3.74
CA GLN A 33 24.51 -30.18 4.62
C GLN A 33 25.36 -31.40 4.21
N PRO A 34 25.48 -31.76 2.91
CA PRO A 34 26.36 -32.87 2.50
C PRO A 34 27.82 -32.64 2.90
N GLN A 35 28.34 -31.44 2.67
CA GLN A 35 29.72 -31.09 3.01
C GLN A 35 29.93 -31.03 4.54
N LEU A 36 28.91 -30.62 5.30
CA LEU A 36 28.94 -30.69 6.76
C LEU A 36 29.01 -32.14 7.25
N ASP A 37 28.19 -33.03 6.71
CA ASP A 37 28.15 -34.44 7.08
C ASP A 37 29.48 -35.15 6.74
N GLU A 38 30.09 -34.84 5.59
CA GLU A 38 31.41 -35.31 5.19
C GLU A 38 32.52 -34.83 6.14
N LEU A 39 32.51 -33.53 6.49
CA LEU A 39 33.50 -33.00 7.42
C LEU A 39 33.31 -33.58 8.81
N ILE A 40 32.10 -33.68 9.32
CA ILE A 40 31.85 -34.30 10.63
C ILE A 40 32.22 -35.80 10.60
N ASN A 41 32.24 -36.40 9.40
CA ASN A 41 32.40 -37.83 9.17
C ASN A 41 31.32 -38.62 9.93
N LYS A 42 30.07 -38.24 9.71
CA LYS A 42 28.90 -38.80 10.39
C LYS A 42 28.80 -40.32 10.25
N ASP A 43 29.22 -40.86 9.11
CA ASP A 43 29.18 -42.30 8.79
C ASP A 43 30.45 -43.06 9.19
N ASN A 44 31.39 -42.40 9.89
CA ASN A 44 32.68 -42.98 10.32
C ASN A 44 33.49 -43.63 9.18
N CYS A 45 33.38 -43.13 7.97
CA CYS A 45 34.09 -43.63 6.80
C CYS A 45 35.62 -43.41 6.93
N PRO A 46 36.46 -44.46 6.82
CA PRO A 46 37.91 -44.34 6.88
C PRO A 46 38.49 -43.46 5.75
N GLN A 47 37.91 -43.54 4.54
CA GLN A 47 38.37 -42.76 3.39
C GLN A 47 38.20 -41.25 3.61
N LEU A 48 37.15 -40.83 4.33
CA LEU A 48 36.96 -39.41 4.69
C LEU A 48 38.00 -38.94 5.72
N LYS A 49 38.42 -39.81 6.64
CA LYS A 49 39.50 -39.48 7.59
C LYS A 49 40.81 -39.23 6.85
N GLU A 50 41.12 -40.07 5.87
CA GLU A 50 42.30 -39.93 5.02
C GLU A 50 42.22 -38.68 4.13
N GLY A 51 41.11 -38.48 3.43
CA GLY A 51 40.90 -37.34 2.52
C GLY A 51 41.02 -35.97 3.20
N TYR A 52 40.59 -35.87 4.46
CA TYR A 52 40.70 -34.62 5.24
C TYR A 52 41.89 -34.58 6.20
N SER A 53 42.82 -35.54 6.13
CA SER A 53 44.00 -35.61 7.02
C SER A 53 44.94 -34.39 6.92
N HIS A 54 44.92 -33.71 5.78
CA HIS A 54 45.67 -32.47 5.53
C HIS A 54 45.15 -31.27 6.35
N LEU A 55 43.93 -31.34 6.91
CA LEU A 55 43.36 -30.29 7.74
C LEU A 55 43.62 -30.55 9.22
N THR A 56 44.13 -29.54 9.92
CA THR A 56 44.19 -29.58 11.39
C THR A 56 42.76 -29.57 11.96
N ALA A 57 42.59 -30.16 13.15
CA ALA A 57 41.30 -30.15 13.85
C ALA A 57 40.74 -28.73 14.06
N ALA A 58 41.61 -27.73 14.23
CA ALA A 58 41.21 -26.33 14.35
C ALA A 58 40.69 -25.74 13.03
N GLN A 59 41.33 -26.04 11.90
CA GLN A 59 40.86 -25.61 10.56
C GLN A 59 39.54 -26.28 10.21
N LYS A 60 39.41 -27.58 10.49
CA LYS A 60 38.18 -28.34 10.28
C LYS A 60 36.99 -27.74 11.04
N ARG A 61 37.18 -27.42 12.34
CA ARG A 61 36.16 -26.73 13.15
C ARG A 61 35.81 -25.33 12.61
N LYS A 62 36.79 -24.58 12.10
CA LYS A 62 36.53 -23.26 11.48
C LYS A 62 35.68 -23.40 10.21
N PHE A 63 35.91 -24.44 9.41
CA PHE A 63 35.16 -24.67 8.18
C PHE A 63 33.72 -25.12 8.46
N ILE A 64 33.51 -26.01 9.43
CA ILE A 64 32.16 -26.39 9.91
C ILE A 64 31.38 -25.15 10.34
N LYS A 65 31.95 -24.33 11.23
CA LYS A 65 31.31 -23.08 11.70
C LYS A 65 30.97 -22.11 10.57
N PHE A 66 31.76 -22.11 9.50
CA PHE A 66 31.50 -21.27 8.34
C PHE A 66 30.28 -21.75 7.55
N LEU A 67 30.18 -23.06 7.30
CA LEU A 67 29.04 -23.67 6.61
C LEU A 67 27.74 -23.54 7.43
N GLU A 68 27.79 -23.81 8.74
CA GLU A 68 26.65 -23.59 9.65
C GLU A 68 26.18 -22.13 9.64
N LYS A 69 27.13 -21.19 9.59
CA LYS A 69 26.83 -19.76 9.52
C LYS A 69 26.15 -19.38 8.20
N ILE A 70 26.52 -20.01 7.07
CA ILE A 70 25.85 -19.79 5.79
C ILE A 70 24.37 -20.17 5.89
N GLU A 71 24.07 -21.37 6.41
CA GLU A 71 22.68 -21.84 6.57
C GLU A 71 21.89 -20.93 7.53
N THR A 72 22.50 -20.53 8.64
CA THR A 72 21.89 -19.61 9.61
C THR A 72 21.60 -18.24 8.98
N ASP A 73 22.53 -17.70 8.19
CA ASP A 73 22.37 -16.42 7.50
C ASP A 73 21.26 -16.49 6.43
N ILE A 74 21.10 -17.64 5.74
CA ILE A 74 20.01 -17.88 4.77
C ILE A 74 18.65 -17.90 5.48
N GLU A 75 18.54 -18.62 6.60
CA GLU A 75 17.31 -18.68 7.41
C GLU A 75 16.93 -17.28 7.90
N LYS A 76 17.89 -16.57 8.48
CA LYS A 76 17.72 -15.18 8.93
C LYS A 76 17.23 -14.26 7.82
N TYR A 77 17.81 -14.36 6.62
CA TYR A 77 17.36 -13.58 5.47
C TYR A 77 15.91 -13.88 5.12
N CYS A 78 15.53 -15.17 5.09
CA CYS A 78 14.17 -15.58 4.75
C CYS A 78 13.13 -15.06 5.74
N ASP A 79 13.46 -15.02 7.03
CA ASP A 79 12.59 -14.52 8.10
C ASP A 79 12.44 -13.00 8.09
N GLU A 80 13.53 -12.28 7.83
CA GLU A 80 13.53 -10.82 7.79
C GLU A 80 12.99 -10.24 6.47
N TYR A 81 13.02 -11.02 5.39
CA TYR A 81 12.57 -10.58 4.07
C TYR A 81 11.09 -10.23 4.06
N LYS A 82 10.79 -8.95 3.81
CA LYS A 82 9.42 -8.45 3.64
C LYS A 82 9.17 -8.17 2.15
N PRO A 83 8.28 -8.94 1.48
CA PRO A 83 7.95 -8.68 0.09
C PRO A 83 7.33 -7.30 -0.08
N VAL A 84 7.96 -6.43 -0.88
CA VAL A 84 7.38 -5.14 -1.27
C VAL A 84 6.25 -5.41 -2.26
N ARG A 85 5.00 -5.18 -1.84
CA ARG A 85 3.84 -5.32 -2.74
C ARG A 85 3.76 -4.12 -3.66
N LYS A 86 3.85 -4.36 -4.97
CA LYS A 86 3.58 -3.32 -5.98
C LYS A 86 2.14 -2.81 -5.82
N ILE A 87 1.98 -1.49 -5.68
CA ILE A 87 0.68 -0.85 -5.62
C ILE A 87 0.03 -0.96 -7.00
N ARG A 88 -1.10 -1.65 -7.10
CA ARG A 88 -1.88 -1.70 -8.34
C ARG A 88 -2.66 -0.40 -8.49
N ILE A 89 -2.55 0.23 -9.66
CA ILE A 89 -3.39 1.36 -10.04
C ILE A 89 -4.84 0.86 -10.08
N LYS A 90 -5.73 1.52 -9.34
CA LYS A 90 -7.15 1.16 -9.29
C LYS A 90 -7.90 1.94 -10.33
N THR A 91 -8.88 1.30 -10.98
CA THR A 91 -9.82 2.00 -11.86
C THR A 91 -10.79 2.87 -11.04
N PRO A 92 -11.40 3.92 -11.62
CA PRO A 92 -12.42 4.73 -10.94
C PRO A 92 -13.53 3.88 -10.32
N ALA A 93 -14.09 2.93 -11.08
CA ALA A 93 -15.05 1.93 -10.61
C ALA A 93 -14.60 1.18 -9.34
N GLN A 94 -13.33 0.79 -9.27
CA GLN A 94 -12.77 0.08 -8.11
C GLN A 94 -12.59 1.00 -6.89
N LEU A 95 -12.35 2.29 -7.10
CA LEU A 95 -12.22 3.27 -6.01
C LEU A 95 -13.58 3.55 -5.36
N VAL A 96 -14.62 3.68 -6.18
CA VAL A 96 -15.97 4.10 -5.73
C VAL A 96 -16.86 2.95 -5.28
N LYS A 97 -16.46 1.69 -5.52
CA LYS A 97 -17.23 0.48 -5.17
C LYS A 97 -17.76 0.43 -3.72
N LYS A 98 -17.06 1.07 -2.78
CA LYS A 98 -17.41 1.08 -1.35
C LYS A 98 -17.97 2.42 -0.87
N LEU A 99 -18.17 3.40 -1.75
CA LEU A 99 -18.68 4.72 -1.38
C LEU A 99 -20.18 4.62 -1.05
N PRO A 100 -20.60 4.92 0.19
CA PRO A 100 -22.02 5.02 0.49
C PRO A 100 -22.53 6.37 -0.02
N TYR A 101 -23.63 6.37 -0.78
CA TYR A 101 -24.30 7.58 -1.24
C TYR A 101 -25.80 7.32 -1.42
N LEU A 102 -26.59 8.38 -1.42
CA LEU A 102 -28.02 8.35 -1.68
C LEU A 102 -28.27 8.42 -3.19
N LYS A 103 -29.08 7.53 -3.77
CA LYS A 103 -29.30 7.54 -5.23
C LYS A 103 -30.24 8.64 -5.70
N LYS A 104 -31.34 8.86 -4.99
CA LYS A 104 -32.36 9.86 -5.33
C LYS A 104 -32.93 10.50 -4.06
N TYR A 105 -33.32 11.75 -4.16
CA TYR A 105 -34.00 12.49 -3.09
C TYR A 105 -34.83 13.63 -3.68
N GLU A 106 -36.14 13.68 -3.38
CA GLU A 106 -37.05 14.79 -3.73
C GLU A 106 -36.92 15.28 -5.19
N GLY A 107 -36.75 14.35 -6.14
CA GLY A 107 -36.64 14.66 -7.58
C GLY A 107 -35.21 14.95 -8.07
N PHE A 108 -34.22 14.95 -7.19
CA PHE A 108 -32.80 15.02 -7.55
C PHE A 108 -32.18 13.63 -7.61
N GLU A 109 -31.34 13.40 -8.62
CA GLU A 109 -30.61 12.14 -8.79
C GLU A 109 -29.12 12.37 -8.54
N SER A 110 -28.46 11.38 -7.93
CA SER A 110 -27.01 11.42 -7.80
C SER A 110 -26.33 11.19 -9.13
N ILE A 111 -25.24 11.92 -9.36
CA ILE A 111 -24.31 11.62 -10.44
C ILE A 111 -23.67 10.23 -10.29
N ASP A 112 -23.05 9.75 -11.36
CA ASP A 112 -22.21 8.56 -11.29
C ASP A 112 -20.99 8.83 -10.38
N PRO A 113 -20.78 8.06 -9.30
CA PRO A 113 -19.58 8.18 -8.48
C PRO A 113 -18.27 8.07 -9.28
N GLU A 114 -18.26 7.35 -10.40
CA GLU A 114 -17.07 7.18 -11.24
C GLU A 114 -16.53 8.48 -11.85
N ASP A 115 -17.34 9.53 -11.90
CA ASP A 115 -16.90 10.85 -12.35
C ASP A 115 -16.10 11.62 -11.27
N ILE A 116 -16.22 11.25 -9.99
CA ILE A 116 -15.55 11.94 -8.87
C ILE A 116 -14.03 12.00 -9.07
N PRO A 117 -13.32 10.89 -9.37
CA PRO A 117 -11.86 10.93 -9.51
C PRO A 117 -11.35 11.75 -10.70
N ARG A 118 -12.23 12.14 -11.63
CA ARG A 118 -11.92 12.96 -12.80
C ARG A 118 -12.38 14.41 -12.65
N SER A 119 -13.03 14.73 -11.54
CA SER A 119 -13.59 16.06 -11.29
C SER A 119 -12.60 16.94 -10.53
N ARG A 120 -12.63 18.23 -10.84
CA ARG A 120 -11.96 19.28 -10.07
C ARG A 120 -12.78 19.67 -8.84
N ILE A 121 -14.10 19.77 -8.97
CA ILE A 121 -15.02 20.15 -7.89
C ILE A 121 -16.13 19.12 -7.75
N LEU A 122 -16.44 18.73 -6.53
CA LEU A 122 -17.58 17.88 -6.17
C LEU A 122 -18.51 18.61 -5.21
N TYR A 123 -19.80 18.66 -5.58
CA TYR A 123 -20.88 19.11 -4.72
C TYR A 123 -21.67 17.94 -4.14
N THR A 124 -21.82 17.93 -2.82
CA THR A 124 -22.61 16.92 -2.12
C THR A 124 -23.62 17.57 -1.19
N TYR A 125 -24.80 16.98 -1.07
CA TYR A 125 -25.86 17.46 -0.18
C TYR A 125 -26.25 16.38 0.81
N ASN A 126 -26.17 16.66 2.10
CA ASN A 126 -26.64 15.74 3.13
C ASN A 126 -28.09 16.06 3.49
N THR A 127 -29.00 15.12 3.21
CA THR A 127 -30.44 15.29 3.43
C THR A 127 -30.81 15.35 4.92
N SER A 128 -30.05 14.66 5.77
CA SER A 128 -30.30 14.66 7.22
C SER A 128 -29.86 15.94 7.92
N THR A 129 -28.74 16.53 7.50
CA THR A 129 -28.22 17.77 8.11
C THR A 129 -28.56 19.03 7.32
N ARG A 130 -29.13 18.88 6.11
CA ARG A 130 -29.43 19.95 5.14
C ARG A 130 -28.22 20.81 4.83
N LYS A 131 -27.04 20.18 4.75
CA LYS A 131 -25.78 20.86 4.46
C LYS A 131 -25.32 20.54 3.05
N LEU A 132 -24.90 21.58 2.35
CA LEU A 132 -24.20 21.47 1.08
C LEU A 132 -22.70 21.56 1.35
N SER A 133 -21.94 20.60 0.82
CA SER A 133 -20.48 20.57 0.90
C SER A 133 -19.89 20.63 -0.51
N MET A 134 -18.86 21.44 -0.67
CA MET A 134 -18.02 21.56 -1.86
C MET A 134 -16.62 21.06 -1.51
N PHE A 135 -16.09 20.20 -2.37
CA PHE A 135 -14.71 19.75 -2.32
C PHE A 135 -14.03 20.14 -3.62
N GLU A 136 -12.89 20.82 -3.55
CA GLU A 136 -12.07 21.19 -4.71
C GLU A 136 -10.66 20.61 -4.58
N GLY A 137 -10.12 20.11 -5.69
CA GLY A 137 -8.75 19.62 -5.78
C GLY A 137 -8.60 18.42 -6.72
N ARG A 138 -7.56 17.60 -6.51
CA ARG A 138 -7.37 16.32 -7.20
C ARG A 138 -8.15 15.20 -6.49
N LEU A 139 -9.47 15.25 -6.63
CA LEU A 139 -10.37 14.40 -5.87
C LEU A 139 -10.16 12.92 -6.18
N SER A 140 -10.28 12.09 -5.14
CA SER A 140 -10.28 10.64 -5.22
C SER A 140 -11.10 10.05 -4.07
N VAL A 141 -11.41 8.76 -4.14
CA VAL A 141 -12.27 8.08 -3.17
C VAL A 141 -11.54 6.95 -2.46
N LYS A 142 -11.58 6.96 -1.13
CA LYS A 142 -11.05 5.89 -0.28
C LYS A 142 -12.11 5.41 0.71
N GLY A 143 -12.80 4.33 0.35
CA GLY A 143 -13.89 3.80 1.17
C GLY A 143 -15.07 4.77 1.18
N SER A 144 -15.35 5.37 2.33
CA SER A 144 -16.41 6.39 2.48
C SER A 144 -15.89 7.82 2.50
N LYS A 145 -14.59 8.05 2.27
CA LYS A 145 -13.97 9.38 2.34
C LYS A 145 -13.56 9.87 0.97
N ILE A 146 -13.73 11.17 0.74
CA ILE A 146 -13.09 11.90 -0.34
C ILE A 146 -11.67 12.29 0.09
N THR A 147 -10.72 12.16 -0.81
CA THR A 147 -9.28 12.41 -0.61
C THR A 147 -8.74 13.29 -1.74
N GLY A 148 -7.58 13.92 -1.54
CA GLY A 148 -7.01 14.85 -2.53
C GLY A 148 -7.79 16.16 -2.59
N ILE A 149 -8.27 16.61 -1.44
CA ILE A 149 -9.00 17.87 -1.27
C ILE A 149 -7.97 18.93 -0.94
N ASP A 150 -7.92 19.99 -1.75
CA ASP A 150 -7.10 21.17 -1.52
C ASP A 150 -7.92 22.22 -0.75
N GLU A 151 -9.18 22.42 -1.14
CA GLU A 151 -10.12 23.33 -0.48
C GLU A 151 -11.46 22.64 -0.21
N SER A 152 -12.07 22.95 0.93
CA SER A 152 -13.39 22.44 1.29
C SER A 152 -14.26 23.47 1.96
N GLN A 153 -15.53 23.51 1.58
CA GLN A 153 -16.50 24.45 2.13
C GLN A 153 -17.83 23.75 2.37
N GLU A 154 -18.42 23.95 3.55
CA GLU A 154 -19.73 23.47 3.95
C GLU A 154 -20.61 24.66 4.36
N ARG A 155 -21.83 24.70 3.82
CA ARG A 155 -22.85 25.70 4.14
C ARG A 155 -24.20 25.03 4.36
N LEU A 156 -25.00 25.60 5.26
CA LEU A 156 -26.38 25.15 5.46
C LEU A 156 -27.22 25.60 4.25
N LEU A 157 -27.99 24.67 3.67
CA LEU A 157 -28.88 24.91 2.55
C LEU A 157 -30.25 24.25 2.81
N THR A 158 -31.18 25.07 3.30
CA THR A 158 -32.57 24.65 3.57
C THR A 158 -33.46 24.77 2.33
N ASP A 159 -33.14 25.69 1.42
CA ASP A 159 -33.94 25.95 0.22
C ASP A 159 -33.57 25.00 -0.93
N LEU A 160 -34.51 24.12 -1.29
CA LEU A 160 -34.37 23.15 -2.37
C LEU A 160 -34.41 23.80 -3.76
N ALA A 161 -35.00 24.99 -3.91
CA ALA A 161 -35.01 25.70 -5.19
C ALA A 161 -33.59 26.13 -5.58
N LEU A 162 -32.78 26.57 -4.60
CA LEU A 162 -31.36 26.86 -4.79
C LEU A 162 -30.56 25.59 -5.11
N LEU A 163 -30.87 24.47 -4.45
CA LEU A 163 -30.26 23.18 -4.81
C LEU A 163 -30.59 22.80 -6.27
N GLY A 164 -31.82 23.07 -6.72
CA GLY A 164 -32.23 22.87 -8.11
C GLY A 164 -31.50 23.75 -9.12
N LYS A 165 -31.10 24.97 -8.74
CA LYS A 165 -30.23 25.82 -9.57
C LYS A 165 -28.85 25.21 -9.74
N LEU A 166 -28.28 24.63 -8.67
CA LEU A 166 -26.99 23.93 -8.76
C LEU A 166 -27.10 22.67 -9.61
N TYR A 167 -28.17 21.88 -9.43
CA TYR A 167 -28.40 20.64 -10.16
C TYR A 167 -28.57 20.87 -11.67
N LYS A 168 -29.35 21.88 -12.07
CA LYS A 168 -29.59 22.22 -13.48
C LYS A 168 -28.53 23.15 -14.08
N GLY A 169 -27.80 23.88 -13.24
CA GLY A 169 -26.84 24.89 -13.68
C GLY A 169 -25.61 24.27 -14.35
N GLY A 170 -24.99 25.03 -15.26
CA GLY A 170 -23.71 24.65 -15.87
C GLY A 170 -22.51 24.88 -14.94
N ASP A 171 -21.32 24.58 -15.44
CA ASP A 171 -20.08 24.58 -14.64
C ASP A 171 -19.70 25.99 -14.14
N ILE A 172 -20.03 27.03 -14.91
CA ILE A 172 -19.81 28.43 -14.52
C ILE A 172 -20.65 28.79 -13.27
N ILE A 173 -21.90 28.33 -13.22
CA ILE A 173 -22.80 28.57 -12.07
C ILE A 173 -22.29 27.77 -10.87
N ALA A 174 -21.91 26.51 -11.10
CA ALA A 174 -21.37 25.65 -10.05
C ALA A 174 -20.08 26.22 -9.44
N GLY A 175 -19.16 26.80 -10.22
CA GLY A 175 -17.92 27.37 -9.70
C GLY A 175 -18.13 28.52 -8.71
N ARG A 176 -19.19 29.33 -8.88
CA ARG A 176 -19.50 30.47 -8.00
C ARG A 176 -20.63 30.20 -7.01
N PHE A 177 -21.18 28.98 -6.98
CA PHE A 177 -22.41 28.70 -6.24
C PHE A 177 -22.28 28.95 -4.74
N MET A 178 -21.15 28.54 -4.12
CA MET A 178 -20.93 28.72 -2.69
C MET A 178 -20.90 30.19 -2.27
N GLU A 179 -20.46 31.11 -3.12
CA GLU A 179 -20.45 32.55 -2.85
C GLU A 179 -21.86 33.15 -2.77
N THR A 180 -22.81 32.57 -3.51
CA THR A 180 -24.20 33.05 -3.54
C THR A 180 -24.98 32.76 -2.25
N LEU A 181 -24.49 31.83 -1.43
CA LEU A 181 -25.15 31.43 -0.20
C LEU A 181 -24.88 32.44 0.93
N ARG A 182 -25.93 32.89 1.63
CA ARG A 182 -25.79 33.85 2.73
C ARG A 182 -25.21 33.25 4.01
N THR A 183 -25.22 31.92 4.14
CA THR A 183 -24.80 31.20 5.35
C THR A 183 -23.27 31.18 5.48
N LYS A 184 -22.77 31.21 6.72
CA LYS A 184 -21.33 31.25 7.00
C LYS A 184 -20.65 29.95 6.52
N PRO A 185 -19.52 30.03 5.80
CA PRO A 185 -18.75 28.85 5.42
C PRO A 185 -18.11 28.18 6.63
N LYS A 186 -18.07 26.85 6.60
CA LYS A 186 -17.30 25.99 7.52
C LYS A 186 -16.47 25.00 6.72
N GLU A 187 -15.46 24.39 7.33
CA GLU A 187 -14.74 23.28 6.71
C GLU A 187 -15.66 22.06 6.56
N ALA A 188 -15.63 21.40 5.41
CA ALA A 188 -16.52 20.29 5.12
C ALA A 188 -15.97 18.95 5.65
N ASN A 189 -16.87 18.11 6.16
CA ASN A 189 -16.49 16.74 6.52
C ASN A 189 -16.32 15.90 5.24
N ASN A 190 -15.11 15.36 5.03
CA ASN A 190 -14.78 14.55 3.86
C ASN A 190 -15.42 13.15 3.83
N ARG A 191 -16.15 12.74 4.89
CA ARG A 191 -16.83 11.45 4.96
C ARG A 191 -18.24 11.55 4.37
N ILE A 192 -18.46 10.81 3.27
CA ILE A 192 -19.76 10.64 2.64
C ILE A 192 -20.54 9.52 3.37
N THR A 193 -21.85 9.70 3.49
CA THR A 193 -22.76 8.77 4.18
C THR A 193 -23.91 8.36 3.26
N LYS A 194 -24.73 7.39 3.69
CA LYS A 194 -25.91 6.95 2.92
C LYS A 194 -26.98 8.04 2.73
N ASN A 195 -26.93 9.11 3.54
CA ASN A 195 -27.84 10.25 3.44
C ASN A 195 -27.27 11.39 2.57
N THR A 196 -26.12 11.17 1.95
CA THR A 196 -25.44 12.18 1.13
C THR A 196 -25.73 11.93 -0.35
N LEU A 197 -26.36 12.92 -0.99
CA LEU A 197 -26.63 12.98 -2.42
C LEU A 197 -25.43 13.61 -3.14
N LEU A 198 -25.01 13.04 -4.27
CA LEU A 198 -23.93 13.56 -5.11
C LEU A 198 -24.55 14.45 -6.19
N ILE A 199 -24.52 15.77 -6.00
CA ILE A 199 -25.34 16.69 -6.79
C ILE A 199 -24.74 16.94 -8.17
N LYS A 200 -23.46 17.31 -8.19
CA LYS A 200 -22.79 17.76 -9.41
C LYS A 200 -21.28 17.65 -9.25
N VAL A 201 -20.62 17.36 -10.37
CA VAL A 201 -19.17 17.48 -10.55
C VAL A 201 -18.88 18.56 -11.57
N VAL A 202 -17.77 19.27 -11.37
CA VAL A 202 -17.15 20.15 -12.36
C VAL A 202 -15.85 19.51 -12.78
N LYS A 203 -15.67 19.32 -14.08
CA LYS A 203 -14.46 18.72 -14.66
C LYS A 203 -13.35 19.76 -14.82
#